data_AF-A0A955BV72-F1
#
_entry.id   AF-A0A955BV72-F1
#
_cell.length_a   1.000
_cell.length_b   1.000
_cell.length_c   1.000
_cell.angle_alpha   90.00
_cell.angle_beta   90.00
_cell.angle_gamma   90.00
#
_symmetry.space_group_name_H-M   'P 1'
#
loop_
_entity.id
_entity.type
_entity.pdbx_description
1 polymer ?
#
loop_
_entity_poly.entity_id
_entity_poly.type
_entity_poly.pdbx_seq_one_letter_code
_entity_poly.pdbx_strand_id
1 'polypeptide(L)'
;ADQLRAAGAKAVVADGVLPRNAHDVVGLTVGSSLFDLDEAKVKIRPGAICEHLTSYGGILKADWYHTPLSHFLKAGAAGASGTVIEPYAIQAKFPLPAVHLHYYRGCSLAEAFYQSVAGPYQLLIVGDPLCQPWATPPKCSATDIKEGQTVAGSLSVKPHTVGAVRSCEVYLDGVLHSRVKPQETAEITTSGVSGGYHELRLVAIADTPIETRGAFTTSFLVANGSNAALRIRAQPARWVGLDEEITLTAEGAGLKHAVFRQNSRTLGRASGESPSLTLRADVLGRGPVRLHAVNPASGEQSAPLWLWVR
;
A
#
# COMPACT_ATOMS: atom_id res chain seq x y z
N ALA A 1 10.44 -3.48 28.11
CA ALA A 1 9.37 -2.66 28.70
C ALA A 1 9.83 -1.24 29.00
N ASP A 2 11.01 -1.04 29.60
CA ASP A 2 11.45 0.29 30.02
C ASP A 2 11.65 1.27 28.87
N GLN A 3 12.19 0.82 27.74
CA GLN A 3 12.32 1.66 26.54
C GLN A 3 10.96 2.10 25.96
N LEU A 4 9.93 1.26 26.05
CA LEU A 4 8.56 1.62 25.65
C LEU A 4 7.99 2.70 26.59
N ARG A 5 8.19 2.53 27.91
CA ARG A 5 7.78 3.53 28.92
C ARG A 5 8.50 4.86 28.73
N ALA A 6 9.81 4.82 28.48
CA ALA A 6 10.61 6.01 28.17
C ALA A 6 10.15 6.71 26.88
N ALA A 7 9.61 5.96 25.91
CA ALA A 7 9.02 6.52 24.69
C ALA A 7 7.58 7.05 24.90
N GLY A 8 6.99 6.91 26.08
CA GLY A 8 5.65 7.38 26.41
C GLY A 8 4.54 6.32 26.30
N ALA A 9 4.88 5.05 26.04
CA ALA A 9 3.91 3.96 26.01
C ALA A 9 3.67 3.34 27.39
N LYS A 10 2.46 2.86 27.62
CA LYS A 10 2.16 1.95 28.73
C LYS A 10 2.61 0.53 28.37
N ALA A 11 3.48 -0.05 29.19
CA ALA A 11 3.98 -1.41 29.02
C ALA A 11 3.93 -2.18 30.34
N VAL A 12 3.43 -3.40 30.30
CA VAL A 12 3.32 -4.31 31.45
C VAL A 12 4.06 -5.60 31.13
N VAL A 13 4.87 -6.06 32.09
CA VAL A 13 5.42 -7.42 32.11
C VAL A 13 4.86 -8.03 33.38
N ALA A 14 4.20 -9.17 33.25
CA ALA A 14 3.54 -9.84 34.36
C ALA A 14 3.80 -11.33 34.27
N ASP A 15 3.87 -11.98 35.43
CA ASP A 15 3.90 -13.43 35.53
C ASP A 15 2.49 -14.00 35.26
N GLY A 16 2.44 -15.14 34.58
CA GLY A 16 1.20 -15.82 34.21
C GLY A 16 1.02 -15.99 32.70
N VAL A 17 -0.16 -16.48 32.30
CA VAL A 17 -0.47 -16.82 30.89
C VAL A 17 -0.87 -15.58 30.09
N LEU A 18 -1.77 -14.76 30.63
CA LEU A 18 -2.30 -13.55 30.00
C LEU A 18 -2.58 -12.47 31.06
N PRO A 19 -2.54 -11.17 30.71
CA PRO A 19 -3.08 -10.13 31.58
C PRO A 19 -4.58 -10.32 31.76
N ARG A 20 -5.11 -10.03 32.97
CA ARG A 20 -6.55 -10.10 33.25
C ARG A 20 -7.19 -8.72 33.11
N ASN A 21 -8.37 -8.65 32.48
CA ASN A 21 -9.16 -7.41 32.29
C ASN A 21 -8.42 -6.30 31.52
N ALA A 22 -7.57 -6.65 30.55
CA ALA A 22 -6.87 -5.67 29.71
C ALA A 22 -7.71 -5.33 28.47
N HIS A 23 -8.17 -4.09 28.31
CA HIS A 23 -9.15 -3.74 27.28
C HIS A 23 -8.62 -2.89 26.11
N ASP A 24 -7.35 -2.54 26.17
CA ASP A 24 -6.65 -1.57 25.33
C ASP A 24 -5.32 -2.14 24.80
N VAL A 25 -5.31 -3.45 24.51
CA VAL A 25 -4.10 -4.16 24.09
C VAL A 25 -3.81 -3.88 22.61
N VAL A 26 -2.69 -3.19 22.38
CA VAL A 26 -2.17 -2.82 21.05
C VAL A 26 -0.88 -3.57 20.68
N GLY A 27 -0.38 -4.39 21.61
CA GLY A 27 0.79 -5.24 21.46
C GLY A 27 0.75 -6.34 22.52
N LEU A 28 0.93 -7.60 22.12
CA LEU A 28 0.93 -8.74 23.05
C LEU A 28 1.99 -9.76 22.65
N THR A 29 2.74 -10.26 23.62
CA THR A 29 3.62 -11.43 23.46
C THR A 29 3.19 -12.47 24.49
N VAL A 30 2.87 -13.69 24.03
CA VAL A 30 2.37 -14.78 24.88
C VAL A 30 3.36 -15.93 24.89
N GLY A 31 3.90 -16.26 26.06
CA GLY A 31 4.83 -17.37 26.28
C GLY A 31 4.16 -18.67 26.75
N SER A 32 2.88 -18.87 26.44
CA SER A 32 2.10 -20.07 26.80
C SER A 32 1.64 -20.82 25.55
N SER A 33 1.61 -22.14 25.59
CA SER A 33 1.10 -22.99 24.49
C SER A 33 -0.43 -22.98 24.40
N LEU A 34 -1.11 -22.72 25.53
CA LEU A 34 -2.55 -22.65 25.64
C LEU A 34 -2.94 -21.36 26.36
N PHE A 35 -3.93 -20.67 25.82
CA PHE A 35 -4.50 -19.47 26.42
C PHE A 35 -5.89 -19.18 25.84
N ASP A 36 -6.68 -18.43 26.61
CA ASP A 36 -8.02 -17.98 26.24
C ASP A 36 -8.13 -16.46 26.49
N LEU A 37 -8.27 -15.68 25.41
CA LEU A 37 -8.36 -14.22 25.49
C LEU A 37 -9.69 -13.76 26.10
N ASP A 38 -10.78 -14.49 25.87
CA ASP A 38 -12.12 -14.15 26.34
C ASP A 38 -12.25 -14.41 27.85
N GLU A 39 -11.76 -15.56 28.33
CA GLU A 39 -11.69 -15.89 29.76
C GLU A 39 -10.82 -14.88 30.52
N ALA A 40 -9.71 -14.45 29.92
CA ALA A 40 -8.84 -13.41 30.47
C ALA A 40 -9.43 -12.00 30.35
N LYS A 41 -10.53 -11.82 29.61
CA LYS A 41 -11.16 -10.54 29.29
C LYS A 41 -10.20 -9.56 28.60
N VAL A 42 -9.34 -10.09 27.73
CA VAL A 42 -8.38 -9.33 26.93
C VAL A 42 -9.07 -8.83 25.66
N LYS A 43 -9.02 -7.52 25.41
CA LYS A 43 -9.51 -6.94 24.15
C LYS A 43 -8.33 -6.41 23.35
N ILE A 44 -8.08 -7.07 22.23
CA ILE A 44 -7.12 -6.62 21.22
C ILE A 44 -7.74 -5.46 20.42
N ARG A 45 -6.97 -4.42 20.17
CA ARG A 45 -7.42 -3.22 19.45
C ARG A 45 -7.02 -3.28 17.96
N PRO A 46 -7.77 -2.62 17.06
CA PRO A 46 -7.36 -2.49 15.66
C PRO A 46 -5.95 -1.93 15.54
N GLY A 47 -5.15 -2.51 14.65
CA GLY A 47 -3.73 -2.15 14.50
C GLY A 47 -2.80 -2.85 15.49
N ALA A 48 -3.28 -3.76 16.34
CA ALA A 48 -2.39 -4.47 17.26
C ALA A 48 -1.53 -5.53 16.56
N ILE A 49 -0.33 -5.76 17.09
CA ILE A 49 0.49 -6.94 16.76
C ILE A 49 0.54 -7.92 17.93
N CYS A 50 0.45 -9.21 17.64
CA CYS A 50 0.55 -10.25 18.65
C CYS A 50 1.64 -11.27 18.29
N GLU A 51 2.32 -11.82 19.28
CA GLU A 51 3.41 -12.77 19.08
C GLU A 51 3.26 -13.97 20.00
N HIS A 52 3.48 -15.15 19.43
CA HIS A 52 3.36 -16.42 20.11
C HIS A 52 4.77 -16.97 20.40
N LEU A 53 5.30 -16.63 21.57
CA LEU A 53 6.66 -16.97 22.03
C LEU A 53 6.75 -18.43 22.53
N THR A 54 6.12 -19.36 21.82
CA THR A 54 6.25 -20.79 22.06
C THR A 54 6.29 -21.56 20.75
N SER A 55 6.73 -22.81 20.81
CA SER A 55 6.69 -23.72 19.66
C SER A 55 5.28 -23.80 19.06
N TYR A 56 5.21 -24.02 17.75
CA TYR A 56 4.00 -24.42 17.03
C TYR A 56 2.82 -23.42 16.99
N GLY A 57 3.00 -22.19 17.48
CA GLY A 57 1.97 -21.15 17.35
C GLY A 57 1.57 -20.84 15.90
N GLY A 58 2.41 -21.19 14.91
CA GLY A 58 2.13 -21.04 13.48
C GLY A 58 1.47 -22.25 12.81
N ILE A 59 1.18 -23.34 13.53
CA ILE A 59 0.50 -24.51 12.96
C ILE A 59 -1.00 -24.24 12.88
N LEU A 60 -1.51 -24.04 11.66
CA LEU A 60 -2.90 -23.67 11.39
C LEU A 60 -3.78 -24.89 11.04
N LYS A 61 -3.66 -25.98 11.81
CA LYS A 61 -4.49 -27.18 11.66
C LYS A 61 -5.64 -27.16 12.66
N ALA A 62 -6.81 -27.67 12.24
CA ALA A 62 -8.03 -27.63 13.03
C ALA A 62 -7.96 -28.50 14.31
N ASP A 63 -7.14 -29.56 14.29
CA ASP A 63 -6.95 -30.57 15.32
C ASP A 63 -5.62 -30.40 16.09
N TRP A 64 -5.08 -29.18 16.13
CA TRP A 64 -3.82 -28.89 16.80
C TRP A 64 -3.99 -28.58 18.30
N TYR A 65 -3.00 -28.93 19.11
CA TYR A 65 -3.06 -28.86 20.58
C TYR A 65 -2.49 -27.57 21.20
N HIS A 66 -1.95 -26.64 20.39
CA HIS A 66 -1.61 -25.27 20.84
C HIS A 66 -2.64 -24.28 20.32
N THR A 67 -2.84 -23.17 21.04
CA THR A 67 -3.62 -22.05 20.51
C THR A 67 -2.89 -21.46 19.31
N PRO A 68 -3.45 -21.48 18.09
CA PRO A 68 -2.75 -20.96 16.91
C PRO A 68 -2.75 -19.43 16.89
N LEU A 69 -1.77 -18.83 16.21
CA LEU A 69 -1.66 -17.38 16.01
C LEU A 69 -2.91 -16.75 15.38
N SER A 70 -3.72 -17.54 14.68
CA SER A 70 -4.96 -17.09 14.04
C SER A 70 -6.03 -16.70 15.07
N HIS A 71 -5.88 -17.15 16.32
CA HIS A 71 -6.73 -16.71 17.43
C HIS A 71 -6.57 -15.21 17.72
N PHE A 72 -5.34 -14.66 17.60
CA PHE A 72 -5.12 -13.21 17.71
C PHE A 72 -5.77 -12.43 16.56
N LEU A 73 -5.71 -12.96 15.34
CA LEU A 73 -6.36 -12.32 14.18
C LEU A 73 -7.87 -12.30 14.34
N LYS A 74 -8.48 -13.41 14.80
CA LYS A 74 -9.92 -13.47 15.13
C LYS A 74 -10.30 -12.47 16.22
N ALA A 75 -9.39 -12.22 17.18
CA ALA A 75 -9.57 -11.22 18.22
C ALA A 75 -9.35 -9.75 17.75
N GLY A 76 -8.96 -9.53 16.48
CA GLY A 76 -8.84 -8.19 15.88
C GLY A 76 -7.41 -7.65 15.76
N ALA A 77 -6.38 -8.47 15.98
CA ALA A 77 -5.00 -8.08 15.69
C ALA A 77 -4.82 -7.80 14.19
N ALA A 78 -4.09 -6.75 13.85
CA ALA A 78 -3.69 -6.46 12.47
C ALA A 78 -2.61 -7.42 11.98
N GLY A 79 -1.82 -7.98 12.90
CA GLY A 79 -0.91 -9.07 12.59
C GLY A 79 -0.57 -9.95 13.78
N ALA A 80 -0.10 -11.14 13.45
CA ALA A 80 0.34 -12.12 14.42
C ALA A 80 1.55 -12.90 13.90
N SER A 81 2.33 -13.48 14.80
CA SER A 81 3.36 -14.44 14.42
C SER A 81 3.43 -15.65 15.34
N GLY A 82 3.94 -16.75 14.80
CA GLY A 82 4.12 -18.00 15.54
C GLY A 82 4.97 -19.00 14.75
N THR A 83 5.66 -19.88 15.46
CA THR A 83 6.60 -20.80 14.83
C THR A 83 5.90 -22.00 14.19
N VAL A 84 6.40 -22.49 13.05
CA VAL A 84 5.78 -23.57 12.27
C VAL A 84 6.45 -24.94 12.44
N ILE A 85 7.63 -24.99 13.08
CA ILE A 85 8.40 -26.22 13.23
C ILE A 85 9.32 -26.20 14.48
N GLU A 86 9.64 -27.41 14.94
CA GLU A 86 10.54 -27.75 16.06
C GLU A 86 11.95 -28.17 15.58
N PRO A 87 13.00 -28.25 16.44
CA PRO A 87 12.97 -28.77 17.83
C PRO A 87 13.47 -27.85 18.95
N TYR A 88 13.90 -26.62 18.68
CA TYR A 88 14.50 -25.78 19.74
C TYR A 88 13.88 -24.39 19.79
N ALA A 89 13.63 -23.88 21.00
CA ALA A 89 13.28 -22.47 21.24
C ALA A 89 14.53 -21.59 21.17
N ILE A 90 15.17 -21.52 20.00
CA ILE A 90 16.32 -20.65 19.77
C ILE A 90 15.86 -19.20 19.61
N GLN A 91 16.47 -18.26 20.32
CA GLN A 91 16.07 -16.85 20.27
C GLN A 91 16.04 -16.29 18.82
N ALA A 92 16.93 -16.77 17.95
CA ALA A 92 17.06 -16.27 16.58
C ALA A 92 15.77 -16.37 15.75
N LYS A 93 14.86 -17.32 16.04
CA LYS A 93 13.62 -17.50 15.27
C LYS A 93 12.41 -16.74 15.81
N PHE A 94 12.53 -16.16 17.00
CA PHE A 94 11.47 -15.36 17.61
C PHE A 94 11.78 -13.88 17.45
N PRO A 95 10.74 -13.03 17.32
CA PRO A 95 10.94 -11.59 17.42
C PRO A 95 11.53 -11.24 18.79
N LEU A 96 12.57 -10.42 18.79
CA LEU A 96 13.02 -9.74 20.01
C LEU A 96 11.86 -8.89 20.56
N PRO A 97 11.77 -8.68 21.88
CA PRO A 97 10.77 -7.78 22.48
C PRO A 97 10.78 -6.35 21.92
N ALA A 98 11.89 -5.96 21.26
CA ALA A 98 12.03 -4.71 20.52
C ALA A 98 11.00 -4.55 19.38
N VAL A 99 10.34 -5.63 18.92
CA VAL A 99 9.26 -5.57 17.91
C VAL A 99 8.20 -4.53 18.26
N HIS A 100 7.76 -4.50 19.52
CA HIS A 100 6.78 -3.54 20.02
C HIS A 100 7.34 -2.11 20.03
N LEU A 101 8.64 -1.94 20.26
CA LEU A 101 9.31 -0.63 20.22
C LEU A 101 9.47 -0.10 18.80
N HIS A 102 9.89 -0.95 17.84
CA HIS A 102 9.94 -0.57 16.43
C HIS A 102 8.57 -0.14 15.93
N TYR A 103 7.54 -0.91 16.28
CA TYR A 103 6.17 -0.63 15.89
C TYR A 103 5.66 0.68 16.52
N TYR A 104 5.89 0.90 17.82
CA TYR A 104 5.52 2.14 18.50
C TYR A 104 6.28 3.38 17.99
N ARG A 105 7.51 3.21 17.48
CA ARG A 105 8.25 4.30 16.82
C ARG A 105 7.67 4.71 15.46
N GLY A 106 6.74 3.92 14.92
CA GLY A 106 6.06 4.20 13.65
C GLY A 106 6.55 3.34 12.49
N CYS A 107 7.31 2.27 12.73
CA CYS A 107 7.53 1.26 11.70
C CYS A 107 6.20 0.61 11.33
N SER A 108 6.07 0.18 10.08
CA SER A 108 5.02 -0.75 9.68
C SER A 108 5.14 -2.08 10.40
N LEU A 109 4.07 -2.86 10.40
CA LEU A 109 4.02 -4.20 10.96
C LEU A 109 5.16 -5.06 10.39
N ALA A 110 5.32 -5.05 9.06
CA ALA A 110 6.39 -5.80 8.41
C ALA A 110 7.77 -5.36 8.88
N GLU A 111 8.05 -4.05 8.86
CA GLU A 111 9.33 -3.50 9.31
C GLU A 111 9.63 -3.83 10.77
N ALA A 112 8.63 -3.76 11.66
CA ALA A 112 8.79 -4.08 13.06
C ALA A 112 9.18 -5.54 13.28
N PHE A 113 8.50 -6.48 12.61
CA PHE A 113 8.83 -7.90 12.70
C PHE A 113 10.18 -8.23 12.07
N TYR A 114 10.45 -7.76 10.85
CA TYR A 114 11.69 -8.12 10.15
C TYR A 114 12.94 -7.45 10.75
N GLN A 115 12.81 -6.32 11.45
CA GLN A 115 13.92 -5.77 12.25
C GLN A 115 14.15 -6.54 13.55
N SER A 116 13.20 -7.36 13.99
CA SER A 116 13.23 -8.02 15.29
C SER A 116 13.57 -9.51 15.23
N VAL A 117 13.65 -10.12 14.04
CA VAL A 117 13.89 -11.55 13.86
C VAL A 117 15.19 -11.78 13.11
N ALA A 118 16.10 -12.58 13.68
CA ALA A 118 17.40 -12.87 13.05
C ALA A 118 17.33 -14.01 12.04
N GLY A 119 16.44 -15.00 12.23
CA GLY A 119 16.29 -16.19 11.39
C GLY A 119 14.82 -16.56 11.16
N PRO A 120 14.14 -15.96 10.16
CA PRO A 120 12.70 -16.08 10.00
C PRO A 120 12.23 -17.42 9.39
N TYR A 121 13.12 -18.34 9.04
CA TYR A 121 12.81 -19.58 8.32
C TYR A 121 11.77 -20.48 9.01
N GLN A 122 11.62 -20.37 10.33
CA GLN A 122 10.71 -21.17 11.13
C GLN A 122 9.54 -20.37 11.70
N LEU A 123 9.39 -19.10 11.30
CA LEU A 123 8.39 -18.18 11.82
C LEU A 123 7.39 -17.82 10.71
N LEU A 124 6.11 -18.01 10.98
CA LEU A 124 5.05 -17.47 10.16
C LEU A 124 4.65 -16.11 10.72
N ILE A 125 4.71 -15.07 9.89
CA ILE A 125 4.20 -13.73 10.17
C ILE A 125 3.00 -13.51 9.25
N VAL A 126 1.84 -13.19 9.80
CA VAL A 126 0.59 -12.95 9.07
C VAL A 126 -0.01 -11.62 9.47
N GLY A 127 -0.73 -10.99 8.54
CA GLY A 127 -1.43 -9.73 8.81
C GLY A 127 -1.34 -8.74 7.67
N ASP A 128 -1.64 -7.47 7.99
CA ASP A 128 -1.47 -6.33 7.09
C ASP A 128 -0.04 -5.77 7.19
N PRO A 129 0.84 -6.03 6.20
CA PRO A 129 2.24 -5.60 6.25
C PRO A 129 2.40 -4.07 6.27
N LEU A 130 1.41 -3.31 5.80
CA LEU A 130 1.45 -1.85 5.72
C LEU A 130 0.84 -1.16 6.94
N CYS A 131 0.28 -1.91 7.88
CA CYS A 131 -0.31 -1.35 9.09
C CYS A 131 0.77 -0.61 9.91
N GLN A 132 0.56 0.67 10.21
CA GLN A 132 1.54 1.54 10.88
C GLN A 132 0.87 2.59 11.80
N PRO A 133 0.15 2.18 12.87
CA PRO A 133 -0.75 3.06 13.61
C PRO A 133 -0.05 4.18 14.40
N TRP A 134 1.27 4.09 14.62
CA TRP A 134 2.08 5.16 15.24
C TRP A 134 2.94 5.95 14.25
N ALA A 135 2.82 5.69 12.94
CA ALA A 135 3.51 6.49 11.96
C ALA A 135 2.97 7.93 11.96
N THR A 136 3.90 8.88 11.88
CA THR A 136 3.59 10.31 11.73
C THR A 136 4.12 10.79 10.37
N PRO A 137 3.46 10.40 9.25
CA PRO A 137 3.90 10.82 7.93
C PRO A 137 3.78 12.35 7.79
N PRO A 138 4.75 13.03 7.15
CA PRO A 138 4.65 14.45 6.88
C PRO A 138 3.47 14.70 5.92
N LYS A 139 2.86 15.89 5.97
CA LYS A 139 1.86 16.25 4.95
C LYS A 139 2.55 16.85 3.75
N CYS A 140 2.03 16.58 2.55
CA CYS A 140 2.51 17.14 1.29
C CYS A 140 1.31 17.67 0.48
N SER A 141 1.48 18.81 -0.19
CA SER A 141 0.52 19.39 -1.13
C SER A 141 1.25 20.26 -2.17
N ALA A 142 0.54 20.69 -3.22
CA ALA A 142 1.00 21.72 -4.14
C ALA A 142 -0.19 22.56 -4.62
N THR A 143 0.03 23.85 -4.84
CA THR A 143 -1.00 24.78 -5.35
C THR A 143 -0.73 25.26 -6.78
N ASP A 144 0.50 25.05 -7.28
CA ASP A 144 0.93 25.51 -8.60
C ASP A 144 0.37 24.67 -9.76
N ILE A 145 -0.26 23.54 -9.43
CA ILE A 145 -0.88 22.61 -10.38
C ILE A 145 -2.31 22.27 -9.94
N LYS A 146 -3.23 22.27 -10.91
CA LYS A 146 -4.62 21.86 -10.71
C LYS A 146 -4.91 20.54 -11.43
N GLU A 147 -5.82 19.77 -10.84
CA GLU A 147 -6.31 18.52 -11.44
C GLU A 147 -6.82 18.76 -12.86
N GLY A 148 -6.30 18.00 -13.83
CA GLY A 148 -6.67 18.08 -15.24
C GLY A 148 -6.14 19.32 -15.98
N GLN A 149 -5.23 20.09 -15.38
CA GLN A 149 -4.61 21.24 -16.05
C GLN A 149 -3.88 20.80 -17.32
N THR A 150 -4.03 21.56 -18.40
CA THR A 150 -3.24 21.35 -19.63
C THR A 150 -1.92 22.12 -19.54
N VAL A 151 -0.81 21.45 -19.85
CA VAL A 151 0.55 21.98 -19.85
C VAL A 151 1.19 21.80 -21.23
N ALA A 152 1.92 22.82 -21.68
CA ALA A 152 2.81 22.74 -22.83
C ALA A 152 4.17 23.39 -22.49
N GLY A 153 5.27 22.73 -22.83
CA GLY A 153 6.63 23.22 -22.63
C GLY A 153 7.22 22.80 -21.28
N SER A 154 6.74 23.40 -20.18
CA SER A 154 7.25 23.12 -18.84
C SER A 154 6.16 23.23 -17.76
N LEU A 155 6.33 22.45 -16.70
CA LEU A 155 5.54 22.49 -15.47
C LEU A 155 6.48 22.70 -14.27
N SER A 156 6.24 23.79 -13.54
CA SER A 156 6.95 24.10 -12.30
C SER A 156 6.04 23.75 -11.13
N VAL A 157 6.48 22.88 -10.22
CA VAL A 157 5.70 22.48 -9.04
C VAL A 157 6.53 22.60 -7.79
N LYS A 158 6.04 23.35 -6.81
CA LYS A 158 6.67 23.46 -5.49
C LYS A 158 5.92 22.64 -4.45
N PRO A 159 6.57 21.66 -3.79
CA PRO A 159 5.96 20.93 -2.69
C PRO A 159 5.79 21.81 -1.45
N HIS A 160 4.57 21.91 -0.96
CA HIS A 160 4.24 22.42 0.38
C HIS A 160 4.21 21.27 1.37
N THR A 161 4.99 21.37 2.45
CA THR A 161 5.17 20.28 3.40
C THR A 161 4.94 20.71 4.84
N VAL A 162 4.33 19.85 5.64
CA VAL A 162 4.15 20.05 7.09
C VAL A 162 4.81 18.91 7.85
N GLY A 163 5.65 19.25 8.84
CA GLY A 163 6.49 18.31 9.59
C GLY A 163 7.97 18.45 9.24
N ALA A 164 8.83 17.68 9.91
CA ALA A 164 10.24 17.59 9.59
C ALA A 164 10.43 16.72 8.33
N VAL A 165 10.83 17.32 7.22
CA VAL A 165 10.99 16.65 5.92
C VAL A 165 12.44 16.77 5.46
N ARG A 166 13.04 15.64 5.11
CA ARG A 166 14.42 15.55 4.58
C ARG A 166 14.48 15.95 3.12
N SER A 167 13.56 15.40 2.32
CA SER A 167 13.48 15.63 0.87
C SER A 167 12.09 15.34 0.35
N CYS A 168 11.79 15.88 -0.83
CA CYS A 168 10.60 15.51 -1.60
C CYS A 168 11.01 14.79 -2.89
N GLU A 169 10.36 13.68 -3.18
CA GLU A 169 10.49 12.95 -4.45
C GLU A 169 9.34 13.34 -5.38
N VAL A 170 9.67 13.56 -6.65
CA VAL A 170 8.71 13.91 -7.70
C VAL A 170 8.61 12.73 -8.65
N TYR A 171 7.42 12.18 -8.78
CA TYR A 171 7.12 11.05 -9.65
C TYR A 171 6.19 11.49 -10.78
N LEU A 172 6.51 11.06 -12.00
CA LEU A 172 5.67 11.18 -13.17
C LEU A 172 5.26 9.78 -13.62
N ASP A 173 3.96 9.49 -13.65
CA ASP A 173 3.40 8.16 -14.00
C ASP A 173 4.03 6.99 -13.21
N GLY A 174 4.36 7.24 -11.94
CA GLY A 174 5.00 6.27 -11.05
C GLY A 174 6.51 6.12 -11.23
N VAL A 175 7.13 6.87 -12.15
CA VAL A 175 8.59 6.89 -12.34
C VAL A 175 9.20 8.09 -11.62
N LEU A 176 10.27 7.86 -10.85
CA LEU A 176 10.99 8.94 -10.16
C LEU A 176 11.61 9.87 -11.21
N HIS A 177 11.17 11.12 -11.22
CA HIS A 177 11.69 12.18 -12.09
C HIS A 177 12.84 12.94 -11.42
N SER A 178 12.62 13.42 -10.20
CA SER A 178 13.62 14.19 -9.46
C SER A 178 13.43 14.10 -7.94
N ARG A 179 14.47 14.51 -7.20
CA ARG A 179 14.41 14.72 -5.76
C ARG A 179 14.81 16.16 -5.47
N VAL A 180 13.97 16.88 -4.74
CA VAL A 180 14.16 18.29 -4.39
C VAL A 180 14.18 18.48 -2.87
N LYS A 181 14.78 19.57 -2.41
CA LYS A 181 14.65 19.96 -0.99
C LYS A 181 13.20 20.36 -0.67
N PRO A 182 12.79 20.32 0.60
CA PRO A 182 11.50 20.88 0.99
C PRO A 182 11.37 22.33 0.50
N GLN A 183 10.22 22.70 -0.05
CA GLN A 183 9.94 24.04 -0.61
C GLN A 183 10.78 24.47 -1.82
N GLU A 184 11.61 23.58 -2.39
CA GLU A 184 12.29 23.82 -3.65
C GLU A 184 11.37 23.46 -4.82
N THR A 185 11.41 24.27 -5.88
CA THR A 185 10.60 24.04 -7.08
C THR A 185 11.20 22.91 -7.91
N ALA A 186 10.36 21.97 -8.33
CA ALA A 186 10.71 20.97 -9.33
C ALA A 186 10.25 21.45 -10.72
N GLU A 187 11.17 21.43 -11.68
CA GLU A 187 10.89 21.74 -13.08
C GLU A 187 10.75 20.45 -13.89
N ILE A 188 9.66 20.32 -14.64
CA ILE A 188 9.37 19.18 -15.51
C ILE A 188 9.21 19.71 -16.92
N THR A 189 10.09 19.31 -17.84
CA THR A 189 9.97 19.67 -19.27
C THR A 189 9.12 18.64 -20.01
N THR A 190 8.13 19.09 -20.79
CA THR A 190 7.18 18.19 -21.48
C THR A 190 7.69 17.65 -22.81
N SER A 191 8.89 18.05 -23.25
CA SER A 191 9.47 17.68 -24.54
C SER A 191 9.80 16.18 -24.66
N GLY A 192 10.06 15.50 -23.54
CA GLY A 192 10.27 14.05 -23.47
C GLY A 192 9.08 13.26 -22.93
N VAL A 193 7.95 13.93 -22.68
CA VAL A 193 6.73 13.32 -22.13
C VAL A 193 5.73 13.13 -23.27
N SER A 194 5.05 11.98 -23.32
CA SER A 194 4.01 11.76 -24.33
C SER A 194 2.89 12.80 -24.19
N GLY A 195 2.07 12.99 -25.24
CA GLY A 195 0.85 13.76 -25.09
C GLY A 195 -0.16 13.05 -24.18
N GLY A 196 -1.20 13.77 -23.75
CA GLY A 196 -2.35 13.19 -23.05
C GLY A 196 -2.21 13.19 -21.53
N TYR A 197 -2.82 12.19 -20.87
CA TYR A 197 -2.95 12.15 -19.42
C TYR A 197 -1.68 11.69 -18.71
N HIS A 198 -1.33 12.41 -17.64
CA HIS A 198 -0.21 12.10 -16.76
C HIS A 198 -0.61 12.25 -15.29
N GLU A 199 -0.04 11.40 -14.44
CA GLU A 199 -0.11 11.52 -12.98
C GLU A 199 1.19 12.14 -12.44
N LEU A 200 1.05 13.21 -11.66
CA LEU A 200 2.11 13.76 -10.85
C LEU A 200 1.92 13.32 -9.40
N ARG A 201 2.96 12.77 -8.79
CA ARG A 201 2.99 12.49 -7.35
C ARG A 201 4.19 13.12 -6.68
N LEU A 202 3.93 13.92 -5.65
CA LEU A 202 4.95 14.46 -4.74
C LEU A 202 4.95 13.61 -3.48
N VAL A 203 6.12 13.14 -3.06
CA VAL A 203 6.30 12.32 -1.86
C VAL A 203 7.24 13.02 -0.90
N ALA A 204 6.72 13.53 0.21
CA ALA A 204 7.52 14.08 1.29
C ALA A 204 8.04 12.94 2.18
N ILE A 205 9.34 12.94 2.44
CA ILE A 205 10.03 11.94 3.26
C ILE A 205 10.40 12.56 4.60
N ALA A 206 9.93 11.97 5.70
CA ALA A 206 10.24 12.44 7.05
C ALA A 206 11.75 12.45 7.31
N ASP A 207 12.25 13.46 8.03
CA ASP A 207 13.63 13.46 8.52
C ASP A 207 13.76 12.66 9.82
N THR A 208 13.51 11.36 9.71
CA THR A 208 13.66 10.38 10.80
C THR A 208 14.30 9.12 10.24
N PRO A 209 14.88 8.23 11.07
CA PRO A 209 15.42 6.96 10.60
C PRO A 209 14.39 6.03 9.93
N ILE A 210 13.10 6.22 10.20
CA ILE A 210 12.01 5.39 9.63
C ILE A 210 11.57 5.93 8.26
N GLU A 211 11.83 7.22 7.98
CA GLU A 211 11.51 7.85 6.70
C GLU A 211 10.03 7.69 6.29
N THR A 212 9.10 7.84 7.26
CA THR A 212 7.65 7.82 6.97
C THR A 212 7.31 8.80 5.86
N ARG A 213 6.38 8.39 4.98
CA ARG A 213 6.11 9.11 3.74
C ARG A 213 4.68 9.63 3.71
N GLY A 214 4.52 10.89 3.32
CA GLY A 214 3.22 11.43 2.92
C GLY A 214 3.27 11.90 1.48
N ALA A 215 2.14 11.83 0.78
CA ALA A 215 2.09 12.09 -0.64
C ALA A 215 0.94 13.01 -1.03
N PHE A 216 1.18 13.78 -2.08
CA PHE A 216 0.18 14.51 -2.85
C PHE A 216 0.16 13.94 -4.26
N THR A 217 -1.02 13.64 -4.80
CA THR A 217 -1.17 13.15 -6.17
C THR A 217 -2.20 14.01 -6.89
N THR A 218 -1.89 14.40 -8.12
CA THR A 218 -2.79 15.10 -9.03
C THR A 218 -2.53 14.65 -10.46
N SER A 219 -3.46 14.94 -11.37
CA SER A 219 -3.26 14.69 -12.80
C SER A 219 -3.22 15.96 -13.63
N PHE A 220 -2.59 15.87 -14.79
CA PHE A 220 -2.53 16.93 -15.78
C PHE A 220 -2.50 16.36 -17.20
N LEU A 221 -2.70 17.22 -18.19
CA LEU A 221 -2.64 16.87 -19.60
C LEU A 221 -1.41 17.52 -20.23
N VAL A 222 -0.65 16.77 -21.02
CA VAL A 222 0.42 17.32 -21.86
C VAL A 222 -0.12 17.58 -23.27
N ALA A 223 -0.08 18.84 -23.70
CA ALA A 223 -0.47 19.25 -25.04
C ALA A 223 0.74 19.31 -25.97
N ASN A 224 1.05 18.17 -26.61
CA ASN A 224 2.11 18.07 -27.62
C ASN A 224 1.50 18.05 -29.04
N GLY A 225 0.76 19.11 -29.40
CA GLY A 225 0.31 19.38 -30.78
C GLY A 225 -1.04 18.79 -31.22
N SER A 226 -1.74 18.02 -30.37
CA SER A 226 -3.12 17.58 -30.61
C SER A 226 -4.11 18.30 -29.67
N ASN A 227 -5.23 18.79 -30.21
CA ASN A 227 -6.27 19.50 -29.44
C ASN A 227 -7.27 18.57 -28.73
N ALA A 228 -7.21 17.26 -28.97
CA ALA A 228 -8.17 16.29 -28.42
C ALA A 228 -7.42 15.14 -27.74
N ALA A 229 -7.45 15.14 -26.42
CA ALA A 229 -6.85 14.08 -25.60
C ALA A 229 -7.52 12.72 -25.86
N LEU A 230 -6.71 11.66 -25.93
CA LEU A 230 -7.18 10.28 -25.95
C LEU A 230 -8.12 9.98 -24.79
N ARG A 231 -9.24 9.32 -25.08
CA ARG A 231 -10.25 8.88 -24.11
C ARG A 231 -10.50 7.40 -24.23
N ILE A 232 -10.99 6.83 -23.14
CA ILE A 232 -11.46 5.44 -23.07
C ILE A 232 -12.89 5.44 -22.53
N ARG A 233 -13.73 4.58 -23.09
CA ARG A 233 -15.05 4.24 -22.55
C ARG A 233 -15.16 2.74 -22.35
N ALA A 234 -16.03 2.34 -21.43
CA ALA A 234 -16.37 0.96 -21.17
C ALA A 234 -17.87 0.76 -21.33
N GLN A 235 -18.27 -0.38 -21.86
CA GLN A 235 -19.64 -0.88 -21.85
C GLN A 235 -19.62 -2.32 -21.29
N PRO A 236 -20.20 -2.56 -20.10
CA PRO A 236 -20.82 -1.60 -19.19
C PRO A 236 -19.80 -0.63 -18.54
N ALA A 237 -20.25 0.59 -18.18
CA ALA A 237 -19.35 1.70 -17.83
C ALA A 237 -18.87 1.77 -16.38
N ARG A 238 -19.50 1.05 -15.44
CA ARG A 238 -19.23 1.20 -14.00
C ARG A 238 -19.14 -0.11 -13.23
N TRP A 239 -20.00 -1.08 -13.58
CA TRP A 239 -20.06 -2.39 -12.93
C TRP A 239 -20.17 -3.46 -14.00
N VAL A 240 -19.51 -4.59 -13.77
CA VAL A 240 -19.63 -5.78 -14.61
C VAL A 240 -19.56 -7.01 -13.71
N GLY A 241 -20.40 -8.00 -13.97
CA GLY A 241 -20.30 -9.31 -13.32
C GLY A 241 -19.06 -10.06 -13.80
N LEU A 242 -18.45 -10.88 -12.94
CA LEU A 242 -17.29 -11.69 -13.28
C LEU A 242 -17.52 -12.53 -14.54
N ASP A 243 -18.75 -13.01 -14.69
CA ASP A 243 -19.17 -13.87 -15.80
C ASP A 243 -19.77 -13.09 -16.99
N GLU A 244 -19.61 -11.78 -17.05
CA GLU A 244 -20.10 -10.92 -18.14
C GLU A 244 -18.94 -10.47 -19.05
N GLU A 245 -19.31 -9.93 -20.21
CA GLU A 245 -18.35 -9.29 -21.12
C GLU A 245 -18.31 -7.78 -20.90
N ILE A 246 -17.13 -7.21 -21.15
CA ILE A 246 -16.89 -5.78 -21.20
C ILE A 246 -16.27 -5.42 -22.54
N THR A 247 -16.76 -4.34 -23.14
CA THR A 247 -16.21 -3.75 -24.33
C THR A 247 -15.55 -2.41 -24.00
N LEU A 248 -14.28 -2.27 -24.34
CA LEU A 248 -13.49 -1.06 -24.16
C LEU A 248 -13.31 -0.37 -25.50
N THR A 249 -13.65 0.91 -25.59
CA THR A 249 -13.50 1.71 -26.83
C THR A 249 -12.56 2.87 -26.57
N ALA A 250 -11.58 3.07 -27.45
CA ALA A 250 -10.68 4.21 -27.41
C ALA A 250 -11.11 5.27 -28.43
N GLU A 251 -11.07 6.54 -28.04
CA GLU A 251 -11.50 7.67 -28.85
C GLU A 251 -10.44 8.76 -28.84
N GLY A 252 -10.03 9.23 -30.01
CA GLY A 252 -9.06 10.31 -30.16
C GLY A 252 -9.00 10.79 -31.60
N ALA A 253 -8.57 12.03 -31.82
CA ALA A 253 -8.47 12.59 -33.16
C ALA A 253 -7.46 11.80 -34.01
N GLY A 254 -7.93 11.21 -35.12
CA GLY A 254 -7.10 10.41 -36.02
C GLY A 254 -6.60 9.09 -35.45
N LEU A 255 -7.16 8.62 -34.32
CA LEU A 255 -6.77 7.37 -33.68
C LEU A 255 -7.18 6.18 -34.56
N LYS A 256 -6.20 5.40 -35.03
CA LYS A 256 -6.44 4.17 -35.80
C LYS A 256 -6.10 2.88 -35.05
N HIS A 257 -5.28 3.00 -34.00
CA HIS A 257 -4.79 1.88 -33.20
C HIS A 257 -4.82 2.26 -31.73
N ALA A 258 -5.20 1.32 -30.87
CA ALA A 258 -5.16 1.50 -29.42
C ALA A 258 -4.66 0.23 -28.73
N VAL A 259 -3.92 0.43 -27.64
CA VAL A 259 -3.54 -0.62 -26.69
C VAL A 259 -4.34 -0.40 -25.41
N PHE A 260 -5.13 -1.39 -25.00
CA PHE A 260 -5.89 -1.34 -23.76
C PHE A 260 -5.10 -2.00 -22.64
N ARG A 261 -5.05 -1.34 -21.48
CA ARG A 261 -4.24 -1.77 -20.34
C ARG A 261 -5.04 -1.78 -19.05
N GLN A 262 -4.73 -2.74 -18.18
CA GLN A 262 -5.09 -2.77 -16.77
C GLN A 262 -3.82 -2.51 -15.97
N ASN A 263 -3.72 -1.35 -15.32
CA ASN A 263 -2.44 -0.88 -14.79
C ASN A 263 -1.34 -1.04 -15.88
N SER A 264 -0.22 -1.69 -15.59
CA SER A 264 0.84 -1.92 -16.59
C SER A 264 0.61 -3.15 -17.50
N ARG A 265 -0.42 -3.97 -17.23
CA ARG A 265 -0.71 -5.19 -18.01
C ARG A 265 -1.44 -4.82 -19.29
N THR A 266 -0.95 -5.30 -20.44
CA THR A 266 -1.69 -5.19 -21.70
C THR A 266 -2.79 -6.23 -21.76
N LEU A 267 -4.03 -5.78 -21.98
CA LEU A 267 -5.21 -6.63 -22.16
C LEU A 267 -5.37 -7.03 -23.62
N GLY A 268 -5.12 -6.09 -24.53
CA GLY A 268 -5.26 -6.32 -25.96
C GLY A 268 -4.97 -5.08 -26.79
N ARG A 269 -5.00 -5.27 -28.11
CA ARG A 269 -4.80 -4.21 -29.11
C ARG A 269 -5.98 -4.22 -30.07
N ALA A 270 -6.40 -3.05 -30.52
CA ALA A 270 -7.46 -2.92 -31.52
C ALA A 270 -7.07 -1.91 -32.59
N SER A 271 -7.72 -2.02 -33.75
CA SER A 271 -7.57 -1.10 -34.87
C SER A 271 -8.91 -0.81 -35.53
N GLY A 272 -9.02 0.34 -36.18
CA GLY A 272 -10.24 0.79 -36.88
C GLY A 272 -10.49 2.27 -36.64
N GLU A 273 -11.61 2.80 -37.13
CA GLU A 273 -12.01 4.19 -36.90
C GLU A 273 -12.34 4.47 -35.43
N SER A 274 -12.83 3.45 -34.72
CA SER A 274 -13.08 3.44 -33.28
C SER A 274 -12.52 2.14 -32.68
N PRO A 275 -11.20 2.07 -32.39
CA PRO A 275 -10.58 0.86 -31.87
C PRO A 275 -11.31 0.35 -30.62
N SER A 276 -11.78 -0.89 -30.66
CA SER A 276 -12.56 -1.51 -29.59
C SER A 276 -12.09 -2.91 -29.25
N LEU A 277 -12.12 -3.28 -27.97
CA LEU A 277 -11.71 -4.57 -27.44
C LEU A 277 -12.79 -5.12 -26.52
N THR A 278 -13.37 -6.27 -26.89
CA THR A 278 -14.28 -7.03 -26.02
C THR A 278 -13.54 -8.16 -25.33
N LEU A 279 -13.75 -8.30 -24.02
CA LEU A 279 -13.15 -9.33 -23.18
C LEU A 279 -14.11 -9.77 -22.06
N ARG A 280 -13.89 -10.98 -21.54
CA ARG A 280 -14.56 -11.49 -20.34
C ARG A 280 -14.05 -10.76 -19.09
N ALA A 281 -14.93 -10.37 -18.17
CA ALA A 281 -14.55 -9.56 -17.02
C ALA A 281 -13.71 -10.31 -15.96
N ASP A 282 -13.79 -11.64 -15.91
CA ASP A 282 -12.99 -12.50 -15.05
C ASP A 282 -11.47 -12.30 -15.20
N VAL A 283 -10.99 -11.95 -16.40
CA VAL A 283 -9.57 -11.69 -16.67
C VAL A 283 -9.02 -10.46 -15.92
N LEU A 284 -9.91 -9.57 -15.46
CA LEU A 284 -9.59 -8.34 -14.74
C LEU A 284 -9.47 -8.57 -13.22
N GLY A 285 -10.06 -9.64 -12.69
CA GLY A 285 -10.14 -9.91 -11.25
C GLY A 285 -11.24 -9.11 -10.52
N ARG A 286 -11.66 -9.60 -9.35
CA ARG A 286 -12.71 -8.97 -8.52
C ARG A 286 -12.25 -7.66 -7.90
N GLY A 287 -13.18 -6.71 -7.78
CA GLY A 287 -12.97 -5.43 -7.11
C GLY A 287 -12.76 -4.25 -8.07
N PRO A 288 -12.17 -3.14 -7.59
CA PRO A 288 -11.91 -1.97 -8.42
C PRO A 288 -10.79 -2.24 -9.43
N VAL A 289 -11.05 -1.93 -10.69
CA VAL A 289 -10.16 -2.13 -11.83
C VAL A 289 -9.88 -0.78 -12.49
N ARG A 290 -8.60 -0.45 -12.65
CA ARG A 290 -8.10 0.74 -13.35
C ARG A 290 -7.71 0.37 -14.78
N LEU A 291 -8.42 0.95 -15.75
CA LEU A 291 -8.21 0.74 -17.18
C LEU A 291 -7.76 2.02 -17.87
N HIS A 292 -6.95 1.92 -18.91
CA HIS A 292 -6.63 3.05 -19.79
C HIS A 292 -6.29 2.57 -21.20
N ALA A 293 -6.34 3.50 -22.15
CA ALA A 293 -5.90 3.29 -23.52
C ALA A 293 -4.59 4.04 -23.78
N VAL A 294 -3.76 3.47 -24.65
CA VAL A 294 -2.52 4.10 -25.14
C VAL A 294 -2.54 4.09 -26.67
N ASN A 295 -2.23 5.23 -27.28
CA ASN A 295 -1.92 5.31 -28.71
C ASN A 295 -0.49 4.76 -28.92
N PRO A 296 -0.32 3.62 -29.60
CA PRO A 296 1.00 3.00 -29.74
C PRO A 296 1.97 3.81 -30.63
N ALA A 297 1.47 4.74 -31.46
CA ALA A 297 2.31 5.55 -32.34
C ALA A 297 2.90 6.77 -31.63
N SER A 298 2.10 7.46 -30.82
CA SER A 298 2.52 8.68 -30.10
C SER A 298 2.91 8.45 -28.64
N GLY A 299 2.55 7.28 -28.08
CA GLY A 299 2.65 7.02 -26.65
C GLY A 299 1.57 7.71 -25.81
N GLU A 300 0.67 8.48 -26.44
CA GLU A 300 -0.37 9.23 -25.75
C GLU A 300 -1.27 8.32 -24.93
N GLN A 301 -1.58 8.72 -23.70
CA GLN A 301 -2.37 7.93 -22.77
C GLN A 301 -3.70 8.62 -22.43
N SER A 302 -4.75 7.82 -22.26
CA SER A 302 -6.03 8.31 -21.76
C SER A 302 -6.01 8.52 -20.25
N ALA A 303 -6.90 9.39 -19.77
CA ALA A 303 -7.28 9.35 -18.36
C ALA A 303 -7.76 7.94 -17.97
N PRO A 304 -7.50 7.50 -16.72
CA PRO A 304 -7.92 6.19 -16.28
C PRO A 304 -9.44 6.11 -16.14
N LEU A 305 -10.01 5.01 -16.59
CA LEU A 305 -11.39 4.61 -16.32
C LEU A 305 -11.38 3.59 -15.18
N TRP A 306 -12.21 3.85 -14.17
CA TRP A 306 -12.44 2.95 -13.05
C TRP A 306 -13.73 2.17 -13.24
N LEU A 307 -13.63 0.86 -13.13
CA LEU A 307 -14.72 -0.09 -13.21
C LEU A 307 -14.70 -0.98 -11.96
N TRP A 308 -15.85 -1.49 -11.53
CA TRP A 308 -15.91 -2.47 -10.47
C TRP A 308 -16.39 -3.82 -10.98
N VAL A 309 -15.59 -4.87 -10.77
CA VAL A 309 -15.93 -6.24 -11.14
C VAL A 309 -16.49 -6.95 -9.90
N ARG A 310 -17.69 -7.52 -10.02
CA ARG A 310 -18.41 -8.17 -8.91
C ARG A 310 -18.64 -9.65 -9.14
#